data_AF-A0A379ZZA7-F1
#
_entry.id   AF-A0A379ZZA7-F1
#
_cell.length_a   1.000
_cell.length_b   1.000
_cell.length_c   1.000
_cell.angle_alpha   90.00
_cell.angle_beta   90.00
_cell.angle_gamma   90.00
#
_symmetry.space_group_name_H-M   'P 1'
#
loop_
_entity.id
_entity.type
_entity.pdbx_description
1 polymer ?
#
loop_
_entity_poly.entity_id
_entity_poly.type
_entity_poly.pdbx_seq_one_letter_code
_entity_poly.pdbx_strand_id
1 'polypeptide(L)'
;MGNLIAARPDAIQVNYGQADLLQRAPQREKPALVLRTDVGNAYNAARHREMWAVLHNPEAPILAALQMDAAAVVVNLYMIPDEPGIFRQCVENIGRLRHACDRYAMPLMIEPLVMAPAGQGAAYGSLGDVEKIVPLVRLARELGADIIKADPTDRGGRFPPRGGSGALPDAGARRRQG
;
A
#
# COMPACT_ATOMS: atom_id res chain seq x y z
N MET A 1 -19.25 -2.12 3.67
CA MET A 1 -18.50 -2.33 4.93
C MET A 1 -19.02 -3.54 5.73
N GLY A 2 -20.33 -3.66 6.01
CA GLY A 2 -20.89 -4.75 6.83
C GLY A 2 -20.43 -6.17 6.46
N ASN A 3 -20.46 -6.54 5.17
CA ASN A 3 -20.00 -7.87 4.73
C ASN A 3 -18.49 -8.11 4.96
N LEU A 4 -17.66 -7.05 4.89
CA LEU A 4 -16.22 -7.16 5.14
C LEU A 4 -15.95 -7.39 6.63
N ILE A 5 -16.67 -6.69 7.50
CA ILE A 5 -16.58 -6.88 8.96
C ILE A 5 -17.08 -8.29 9.34
N ALA A 6 -18.17 -8.77 8.72
CA ALA A 6 -18.73 -10.09 8.98
C ALA A 6 -17.76 -11.24 8.67
N ALA A 7 -16.80 -11.02 7.76
CA ALA A 7 -15.73 -11.97 7.48
C ALA A 7 -14.67 -12.06 8.59
N ARG A 8 -14.76 -11.21 9.63
CA ARG A 8 -13.86 -11.12 10.79
C ARG A 8 -12.36 -11.07 10.42
N PRO A 9 -11.94 -10.17 9.51
CA PRO A 9 -10.51 -9.97 9.29
C PRO A 9 -9.87 -9.33 10.53
N ASP A 10 -8.57 -9.56 10.72
CA ASP A 10 -7.81 -8.89 11.78
C ASP A 10 -7.69 -7.38 11.52
N ALA A 11 -7.58 -7.00 10.24
CA ALA A 11 -7.47 -5.61 9.81
C ALA A 11 -8.15 -5.37 8.45
N ILE A 12 -8.62 -4.14 8.23
CA ILE A 12 -9.13 -3.67 6.93
C ILE A 12 -8.35 -2.43 6.52
N GLN A 13 -7.77 -2.48 5.33
CA GLN A 13 -7.16 -1.33 4.68
C GLN A 13 -8.22 -0.51 3.94
N VAL A 14 -8.28 0.80 4.21
CA VAL A 14 -9.14 1.75 3.47
C VAL A 14 -8.42 3.07 3.22
N ASN A 15 -8.92 3.84 2.26
CA ASN A 15 -8.53 5.23 2.10
C ASN A 15 -9.25 6.13 3.12
N TYR A 16 -8.77 7.37 3.25
CA TYR A 16 -9.33 8.34 4.19
C TYR A 16 -10.84 8.57 4.00
N GLY A 17 -11.31 8.69 2.75
CA GLY A 17 -12.72 8.91 2.43
C GLY A 17 -13.66 7.76 2.78
N GLN A 18 -13.14 6.59 3.17
CA GLN A 18 -13.90 5.41 3.57
C GLN A 18 -13.62 4.98 5.02
N ALA A 19 -12.70 5.64 5.71
CA ALA A 19 -12.31 5.30 7.08
C ALA A 19 -13.48 5.43 8.06
N ASP A 20 -14.34 6.42 7.87
CA ASP A 20 -15.53 6.67 8.68
C ASP A 20 -16.54 5.51 8.61
N LEU A 21 -16.63 4.82 7.46
CA LEU A 21 -17.52 3.66 7.30
C LEU A 21 -17.15 2.51 8.22
N LEU A 22 -15.85 2.29 8.48
CA LEU A 22 -15.39 1.31 9.46
C LEU A 22 -15.59 1.87 10.87
N GLN A 23 -15.23 3.14 11.11
CA GLN A 23 -15.28 3.69 12.45
C GLN A 23 -16.68 3.85 13.02
N ARG A 24 -17.68 4.17 12.18
CA ARG A 24 -19.09 4.30 12.55
C ARG A 24 -19.83 2.96 12.62
N ALA A 25 -19.17 1.84 12.32
CA ALA A 25 -19.81 0.54 12.38
C ALA A 25 -20.27 0.25 13.83
N PRO A 26 -21.51 -0.21 14.05
CA PRO A 26 -22.09 -0.38 15.39
C PRO A 26 -21.49 -1.54 16.18
N GLN A 27 -20.75 -2.44 15.53
CA GLN A 27 -20.07 -3.56 16.17
C GLN A 27 -19.03 -3.06 17.17
N ARG A 28 -19.01 -3.66 18.35
CA ARG A 28 -17.99 -3.37 19.38
C ARG A 28 -16.61 -3.91 18.99
N GLU A 29 -16.58 -5.16 18.52
CA GLU A 29 -15.37 -5.76 17.97
C GLU A 29 -15.31 -5.45 16.47
N LYS A 30 -14.44 -4.50 16.11
CA LYS A 30 -14.16 -4.13 14.73
C LYS A 30 -12.74 -4.56 14.35
N PRO A 31 -12.51 -4.97 13.10
CA PRO A 31 -11.16 -5.13 12.56
C PRO A 31 -10.34 -3.86 12.77
N ALA A 32 -9.03 -4.01 12.94
CA ALA A 32 -8.11 -2.89 13.01
C ALA A 32 -8.14 -2.07 11.70
N LEU A 33 -8.05 -0.74 11.81
CA LEU A 33 -7.97 0.13 10.64
C LEU A 33 -6.52 0.24 10.17
N VAL A 34 -6.27 -0.06 8.90
CA VAL A 34 -5.02 0.33 8.21
C VAL A 34 -5.36 1.47 7.25
N LEU A 35 -4.79 2.64 7.49
CA LEU A 35 -5.14 3.84 6.71
C LEU A 35 -4.15 4.08 5.57
N ARG A 36 -4.65 4.14 4.33
CA ARG A 36 -3.87 4.59 3.18
C ARG A 36 -3.63 6.10 3.23
N THR A 37 -2.36 6.50 3.20
CA THR A 37 -1.92 7.89 3.43
C THR A 37 -1.60 8.67 2.15
N ASP A 38 -1.54 8.01 1.01
CA ASP A 38 -1.23 8.59 -0.30
C ASP A 38 -2.32 8.29 -1.33
N VAL A 39 -2.39 9.17 -2.31
CA VAL A 39 -3.25 9.09 -3.48
C VAL A 39 -2.40 9.27 -4.73
N GLY A 40 -2.82 8.66 -5.83
CA GLY A 40 -2.10 8.76 -7.10
C GLY A 40 -3.00 8.40 -8.27
N ASN A 41 -2.53 8.67 -9.48
CA ASN A 41 -3.23 8.35 -10.72
C ASN A 41 -2.71 7.08 -11.42
N ALA A 42 -1.86 6.30 -10.75
CA ALA A 42 -1.26 5.07 -11.26
C ALA A 42 -2.29 4.00 -11.70
N TYR A 43 -3.51 4.03 -11.14
CA TYR A 43 -4.55 3.04 -11.40
C TYR A 43 -5.51 3.41 -12.55
N ASN A 44 -5.30 4.54 -13.22
CA ASN A 44 -6.18 4.94 -14.31
C ASN A 44 -5.95 4.06 -15.55
N ALA A 45 -7.04 3.71 -16.23
CA ALA A 45 -6.99 2.83 -17.40
C ALA A 45 -6.15 3.41 -18.55
N ALA A 46 -6.17 4.74 -18.70
CA ALA A 46 -5.33 5.47 -19.64
C ALA A 46 -4.20 6.19 -18.90
N ARG A 47 -3.03 6.24 -19.53
CA ARG A 47 -1.90 7.05 -19.05
C ARG A 47 -2.31 8.51 -19.02
N HIS A 48 -1.99 9.20 -17.93
CA HIS A 48 -2.04 10.65 -17.90
C HIS A 48 -0.77 11.25 -18.50
N ARG A 49 -0.84 12.50 -18.96
CA ARG A 49 0.35 13.23 -19.41
C ARG A 49 1.43 13.31 -18.32
N GLU A 50 1.00 13.36 -17.06
CA GLU A 50 1.84 13.37 -15.89
C GLU A 50 1.34 12.33 -14.88
N MET A 51 2.23 11.44 -14.46
CA MET A 51 1.97 10.46 -13.42
C MET A 51 2.42 11.01 -12.07
N TRP A 52 1.58 10.86 -11.05
CA TRP A 52 1.86 11.42 -9.74
C TRP A 52 1.35 10.55 -8.59
N ALA A 53 2.01 10.68 -7.45
CA ALA A 53 1.66 10.11 -6.16
C ALA A 53 1.97 11.13 -5.06
N VAL A 54 0.97 11.48 -4.25
CA VAL A 54 1.10 12.50 -3.21
C VAL A 54 0.49 12.02 -1.90
N LEU A 55 1.06 12.47 -0.78
CA LEU A 55 0.45 12.29 0.54
C LEU A 55 -0.88 13.06 0.62
N HIS A 56 -1.85 12.48 1.32
CA HIS A 56 -3.16 13.10 1.54
C HIS A 56 -3.04 14.42 2.31
N ASN A 57 -2.11 14.49 3.26
CA ASN A 57 -1.74 15.70 3.96
C ASN A 57 -0.20 15.80 4.02
N PRO A 58 0.45 16.51 3.08
CA PRO A 58 1.92 16.55 3.02
C PRO A 58 2.60 17.17 4.25
N GLU A 59 1.93 18.11 4.93
CA GLU A 59 2.48 18.82 6.09
C GLU A 59 2.27 18.06 7.40
N ALA A 60 1.17 17.31 7.51
CA ALA A 60 0.84 16.49 8.67
C ALA A 60 0.36 15.08 8.24
N PRO A 61 1.24 14.26 7.65
CA PRO A 61 0.86 13.04 6.93
C PRO A 61 0.24 11.95 7.80
N ILE A 62 0.46 12.02 9.11
CA ILE A 62 -0.03 11.04 10.07
C ILE A 62 -1.33 11.47 10.77
N LEU A 63 -1.71 12.75 10.69
CA LEU A 63 -2.77 13.32 11.53
C LEU A 63 -4.11 12.61 11.34
N ALA A 64 -4.47 12.32 10.10
CA ALA A 64 -5.68 11.60 9.76
C ALA A 64 -5.71 10.18 10.35
N ALA A 65 -4.57 9.49 10.35
CA ALA A 65 -4.44 8.14 10.92
C ALA A 65 -4.66 8.16 12.44
N LEU A 66 -4.08 9.14 13.13
CA LEU A 66 -4.27 9.32 14.57
C LEU A 66 -5.73 9.66 14.92
N GLN A 67 -6.35 10.59 14.18
CA GLN A 67 -7.74 10.97 14.41
C GLN A 67 -8.72 9.81 14.21
N MET A 68 -8.41 8.92 13.27
CA MET A 68 -9.24 7.77 12.94
C MET A 68 -8.87 6.51 13.74
N ASP A 69 -7.99 6.60 14.74
CA ASP A 69 -7.53 5.47 15.55
C ASP A 69 -7.04 4.30 14.66
N ALA A 70 -6.21 4.62 13.66
CA ALA A 70 -5.61 3.64 12.79
C ALA A 70 -4.53 2.85 13.55
N ALA A 71 -4.51 1.53 13.35
CA ALA A 71 -3.50 0.64 13.93
C ALA A 71 -2.18 0.66 13.12
N ALA A 72 -2.25 1.01 11.84
CA ALA A 72 -1.10 1.21 10.97
C ALA A 72 -1.46 2.15 9.80
N VAL A 73 -0.44 2.65 9.13
CA VAL A 73 -0.60 3.38 7.86
C VAL A 73 0.02 2.62 6.70
N VAL A 74 -0.49 2.82 5.49
CA VAL A 74 0.05 2.22 4.26
C VAL A 74 0.32 3.27 3.18
N VAL A 75 1.45 3.13 2.49
CA VAL A 75 1.89 4.01 1.40
C VAL A 75 2.39 3.21 0.19
N ASN A 76 2.10 3.68 -1.04
CA ASN A 76 2.58 3.00 -2.25
C ASN A 76 4.03 3.36 -2.61
N LEU A 77 4.75 2.36 -3.10
CA LEU A 77 6.03 2.48 -3.78
C LEU A 77 5.87 1.95 -5.21
N TYR A 78 5.49 2.84 -6.14
CA TYR A 78 5.21 2.47 -7.52
C TYR A 78 6.48 2.43 -8.37
N MET A 79 6.76 1.31 -9.02
CA MET A 79 7.66 1.23 -10.15
C MET A 79 6.82 1.08 -11.44
N ILE A 80 6.80 2.13 -12.24
CA ILE A 80 6.12 2.15 -13.54
C ILE A 80 7.19 2.40 -14.61
N PRO A 81 7.27 1.58 -15.67
CA PRO A 81 8.22 1.78 -16.77
C PRO A 81 8.11 3.19 -17.36
N ASP A 82 9.25 3.80 -17.64
CA ASP A 82 9.38 5.15 -18.20
C ASP A 82 8.75 6.30 -17.36
N GLU A 83 8.49 6.06 -16.07
CA GLU A 83 7.94 7.06 -15.14
C GLU A 83 8.83 7.24 -13.89
N PRO A 84 10.07 7.75 -14.03
CA PRO A 84 10.95 7.97 -12.89
C PRO A 84 10.44 9.09 -11.94
N GLY A 85 9.52 9.93 -12.41
CA GLY A 85 8.93 11.02 -11.62
C GLY A 85 8.10 10.51 -10.46
N ILE A 86 7.12 9.64 -10.73
CA ILE A 86 6.24 9.07 -9.69
C ILE A 86 7.02 8.19 -8.70
N PHE A 87 8.04 7.44 -9.15
CA PHE A 87 8.88 6.65 -8.26
C PHE A 87 9.63 7.53 -7.25
N ARG A 88 10.19 8.66 -7.70
CA ARG A 88 10.84 9.63 -6.81
C ARG A 88 9.85 10.23 -5.81
N GLN A 89 8.65 10.60 -6.26
CA GLN A 89 7.60 11.10 -5.37
C GLN A 89 7.23 10.08 -4.30
N CYS A 90 7.13 8.78 -4.64
CA CYS A 90 6.93 7.72 -3.64
C CYS A 90 8.03 7.73 -2.58
N VAL A 91 9.31 7.75 -2.97
CA VAL A 91 10.44 7.77 -2.04
C VAL A 91 10.38 9.00 -1.11
N GLU A 92 10.09 10.18 -1.66
CA GLU A 92 9.94 11.41 -0.87
C GLU A 92 8.76 11.34 0.10
N ASN A 93 7.60 10.86 -0.35
CA ASN A 93 6.41 10.67 0.48
C ASN A 93 6.69 9.70 1.63
N ILE A 94 7.34 8.58 1.34
CA ILE A 94 7.72 7.58 2.35
C ILE A 94 8.67 8.19 3.38
N GLY A 95 9.68 8.95 2.95
CA GLY A 95 10.61 9.60 3.87
C GLY A 95 9.92 10.55 4.85
N ARG A 96 9.00 11.39 4.35
CA ARG A 96 8.18 12.29 5.20
C ARG A 96 7.28 11.50 6.15
N LEU A 97 6.63 10.46 5.65
CA LEU A 97 5.71 9.65 6.44
C LEU A 97 6.45 8.84 7.53
N ARG A 98 7.61 8.24 7.21
CA ARG A 98 8.44 7.50 8.17
C ARG A 98 8.84 8.36 9.36
N HIS A 99 9.29 9.59 9.10
CA HIS A 99 9.63 10.52 10.17
C HIS A 99 8.44 10.81 11.09
N ALA A 100 7.24 11.00 10.53
CA ALA A 100 6.03 11.16 11.32
C ALA A 100 5.67 9.88 12.09
N CYS A 101 5.80 8.71 11.47
CA CYS A 101 5.53 7.42 12.10
C CYS A 101 6.43 7.18 13.32
N ASP A 102 7.73 7.52 13.24
CA ASP A 102 8.66 7.40 14.37
C ASP A 102 8.24 8.28 15.55
N ARG A 103 7.82 9.52 15.27
CA ARG A 103 7.42 10.47 16.31
C ARG A 103 6.19 10.01 17.10
N TYR A 104 5.25 9.33 16.45
CA TYR A 104 3.98 8.91 17.05
C TYR A 104 3.89 7.40 17.28
N ALA A 105 4.99 6.66 17.09
CA ALA A 105 5.04 5.20 17.18
C ALA A 105 3.97 4.49 16.32
N MET A 106 3.65 5.06 15.16
CA MET A 106 2.71 4.47 14.21
C MET A 106 3.42 3.43 13.34
N PRO A 107 2.92 2.19 13.20
CA PRO A 107 3.48 1.22 12.26
C PRO A 107 3.34 1.66 10.81
N LEU A 108 4.44 1.62 10.05
CA LEU A 108 4.49 1.95 8.64
C LEU A 108 4.45 0.69 7.77
N MET A 109 3.40 0.56 6.97
CA MET A 109 3.30 -0.41 5.89
C MET A 109 3.72 0.26 4.57
N ILE A 110 4.64 -0.37 3.84
CA ILE A 110 4.95 0.04 2.46
C ILE A 110 4.43 -1.04 1.51
N GLU A 111 3.78 -0.60 0.45
CA GLU A 111 3.17 -1.43 -0.59
C GLU A 111 3.94 -1.24 -1.91
N PRO A 112 4.95 -2.08 -2.20
CA PRO A 112 5.71 -2.00 -3.44
C PRO A 112 4.94 -2.63 -4.58
N LEU A 113 4.80 -1.90 -5.69
CA LEU A 113 3.99 -2.30 -6.83
C LEU A 113 4.76 -2.12 -8.13
N VAL A 114 4.88 -3.19 -8.91
CA VAL A 114 5.49 -3.15 -10.25
C VAL A 114 4.37 -3.10 -11.28
N MET A 115 4.08 -1.93 -11.84
CA MET A 115 2.95 -1.76 -12.76
C MET A 115 3.35 -2.07 -14.20
N ALA A 116 2.40 -2.57 -14.98
CA ALA A 116 2.57 -2.64 -16.43
C ALA A 116 2.59 -1.24 -17.07
N PRO A 117 3.23 -1.06 -18.25
CA PRO A 117 3.13 0.17 -19.01
C PRO A 117 1.68 0.54 -19.29
N ALA A 118 1.35 1.82 -19.16
CA ALA A 118 -0.01 2.29 -19.39
C ALA A 118 -0.50 1.97 -20.81
N GLY A 119 -1.76 1.52 -20.93
CA GLY A 119 -2.34 1.05 -22.19
C GLY A 119 -2.05 -0.42 -22.53
N GLN A 120 -1.26 -1.13 -21.71
CA GLN A 120 -1.03 -2.56 -21.87
C GLN A 120 -1.39 -3.29 -20.57
N GLY A 121 -2.49 -4.06 -20.60
CA GLY A 121 -2.91 -4.92 -19.49
C GLY A 121 -3.86 -4.26 -18.50
N ALA A 122 -4.25 -5.03 -17.47
CA ALA A 122 -5.07 -4.52 -16.39
C ALA A 122 -4.24 -3.52 -15.55
N ALA A 123 -4.79 -2.33 -15.32
CA ALA A 123 -4.25 -1.37 -14.34
C ALA A 123 -4.19 -1.94 -12.90
N TYR A 124 -4.75 -3.13 -12.70
CA TYR A 124 -4.64 -3.97 -11.51
C TYR A 124 -3.70 -5.13 -11.79
N GLY A 125 -2.48 -5.04 -11.28
CA GLY A 125 -1.58 -6.17 -11.22
C GLY A 125 -0.14 -5.71 -11.05
N SER A 126 0.43 -5.91 -9.86
CA SER A 126 1.88 -6.05 -9.79
C SER A 126 2.25 -7.17 -10.75
N LEU A 127 3.13 -6.89 -11.71
CA LEU A 127 3.75 -7.93 -12.51
C LEU A 127 4.38 -8.90 -11.51
N GLY A 128 3.95 -10.16 -11.48
CA GLY A 128 4.45 -11.21 -10.59
C GLY A 128 5.91 -11.61 -10.85
N ASP A 129 6.66 -10.71 -11.50
CA ASP A 129 8.06 -10.75 -11.85
C ASP A 129 8.92 -10.58 -10.59
N VAL A 130 9.41 -11.72 -10.09
CA VAL A 130 10.29 -11.82 -8.92
C VAL A 130 11.50 -10.89 -9.03
N GLU A 131 12.06 -10.76 -10.24
CA GLU A 131 13.29 -9.99 -10.45
C GLU A 131 13.06 -8.49 -10.28
N LYS A 132 11.84 -8.01 -10.51
CA LYS A 132 11.47 -6.60 -10.31
C LYS A 132 10.99 -6.31 -8.89
N ILE A 133 10.20 -7.21 -8.30
CA ILE A 133 9.62 -6.97 -6.97
C ILE A 133 10.66 -7.10 -5.84
N VAL A 134 11.66 -7.99 -5.96
CA VAL A 134 12.67 -8.20 -4.92
C VAL A 134 13.49 -6.93 -4.63
N PRO A 135 14.03 -6.21 -5.63
CA PRO A 135 14.68 -4.92 -5.42
C PRO A 135 13.76 -3.90 -4.73
N LEU A 136 12.49 -3.85 -5.12
CA LEU A 136 11.50 -2.93 -4.53
C LEU A 136 11.24 -3.23 -3.05
N VAL A 137 11.11 -4.50 -2.69
CA VAL A 137 10.93 -4.93 -1.30
C VAL A 137 12.16 -4.60 -0.45
N ARG A 138 13.37 -4.75 -1.00
CA ARG A 138 14.60 -4.32 -0.32
C ARG A 138 14.60 -2.82 -0.07
N LEU A 139 14.28 -2.02 -1.10
CA LEU A 139 14.18 -0.58 -0.96
C LEU A 139 13.12 -0.17 0.06
N ALA A 140 11.95 -0.81 0.07
CA ALA A 140 10.92 -0.56 1.06
C ALA A 140 11.43 -0.79 2.50
N ARG A 141 12.23 -1.85 2.71
CA ARG A 141 12.86 -2.09 4.00
C ARG A 141 13.90 -1.03 4.36
N GLU A 142 14.71 -0.60 3.40
CA GLU A 142 15.70 0.47 3.58
C GLU A 142 15.04 1.83 3.91
N LEU A 143 13.86 2.09 3.35
CA LEU A 143 13.05 3.28 3.64
C LEU A 143 12.31 3.20 5.00
N GLY A 144 12.48 2.11 5.75
CA GLY A 144 11.96 1.96 7.11
C GLY A 144 10.56 1.37 7.21
N ALA A 145 10.14 0.53 6.25
CA ALA A 145 8.91 -0.26 6.39
C ALA A 145 8.97 -1.18 7.62
N ASP A 146 7.94 -1.12 8.45
CA ASP A 146 7.68 -2.12 9.51
C ASP A 146 6.99 -3.35 8.92
N ILE A 147 6.05 -3.11 7.99
CA ILE A 147 5.29 -4.14 7.28
C ILE A 147 5.49 -3.94 5.78
N ILE A 148 5.69 -5.03 5.05
CA ILE A 148 5.78 -4.99 3.58
C ILE A 148 4.55 -5.72 3.03
N LYS A 149 3.73 -4.97 2.29
CA LYS A 149 2.58 -5.51 1.56
C LYS A 149 3.00 -5.75 0.12
N ALA A 150 3.28 -7.00 -0.23
CA ALA A 150 3.76 -7.38 -1.55
C ALA A 150 2.80 -8.37 -2.19
N ASP A 151 2.57 -8.19 -3.48
CA ASP A 151 1.77 -9.12 -4.27
C ASP A 151 2.47 -10.49 -4.38
N PRO A 152 1.69 -11.58 -4.47
CA PRO A 152 2.25 -12.89 -4.80
C PRO A 152 2.96 -12.84 -6.16
N THR A 153 4.05 -13.60 -6.28
CA THR A 153 4.76 -13.74 -7.54
C THR A 153 4.21 -14.90 -8.37
N ASP A 154 4.37 -14.86 -9.69
CA ASP A 154 3.75 -15.81 -10.63
C ASP A 154 4.24 -17.25 -10.44
N ARG A 155 5.44 -17.41 -9.86
CA ARG A 155 5.88 -18.67 -9.28
C ARG A 155 5.40 -18.70 -7.84
N GLY A 156 4.49 -19.62 -7.50
CA GLY A 156 4.00 -19.86 -6.13
C GLY A 156 5.08 -20.30 -5.11
N GLY A 157 6.36 -20.06 -5.38
CA GLY A 157 7.50 -20.33 -4.53
C GLY A 157 7.88 -19.11 -3.71
N ARG A 158 7.67 -19.24 -2.39
CA ARG A 158 8.39 -18.65 -1.26
C ARG A 158 9.35 -17.47 -1.60
N PHE A 159 9.06 -16.29 -1.05
CA PHE A 159 10.06 -15.22 -0.91
C PHE A 159 11.35 -15.81 -0.30
N PRO A 160 12.54 -15.60 -0.88
CA PRO A 160 13.77 -16.15 -0.34
C PRO A 160 13.99 -15.61 1.08
N PRO A 161 14.21 -16.47 2.09
CA PRO A 161 14.31 -16.03 3.47
C PRO A 161 15.68 -15.38 3.67
N ARG A 162 15.75 -14.05 3.67
CA ARG A 162 16.89 -13.31 4.22
C ARG A 162 16.38 -12.06 4.95
N GLY A 163 16.09 -12.23 6.24
CA GLY A 163 15.91 -11.14 7.20
C GLY A 163 14.47 -10.82 7.59
N GLY A 164 13.94 -11.53 8.59
CA GLY A 164 13.19 -10.95 9.72
C GLY A 164 11.94 -10.07 9.52
N SER A 165 11.20 -10.09 8.41
CA SER A 165 9.88 -9.44 8.36
C SER A 165 8.80 -10.30 7.70
N GLY A 166 7.59 -10.24 8.27
CA GLY A 166 6.40 -10.90 7.75
C GLY A 166 5.85 -10.12 6.56
N ALA A 167 5.96 -10.69 5.36
CA ALA A 167 5.28 -10.16 4.18
C ALA A 167 3.81 -10.62 4.21
N LEU A 168 2.87 -9.68 4.08
CA LEU A 168 1.44 -9.99 3.95
C LEU A 168 1.07 -9.97 2.44
N PRO A 169 0.44 -11.04 1.92
CA PRO A 169 0.01 -11.08 0.53
C PRO A 169 -1.19 -10.16 0.30
N ASP A 170 -1.23 -9.45 -0.83
CA ASP A 170 -2.42 -8.70 -1.24
C ASP A 170 -3.57 -9.64 -1.66
N ALA A 171 -4.77 -9.36 -1.17
CA ALA A 171 -5.95 -10.18 -1.43
C ALA A 171 -6.67 -9.81 -2.74
N GLY A 172 -6.24 -8.75 -3.44
CA GLY A 172 -6.92 -8.21 -4.62
C GLY A 172 -6.81 -9.06 -5.89
N ALA A 173 -5.80 -9.92 -6.01
CA ALA A 173 -5.49 -10.61 -7.27
C ALA A 173 -6.26 -11.93 -7.51
N ARG A 174 -7.03 -12.45 -6.54
CA ARG A 174 -7.65 -13.79 -6.62
C ARG A 174 -9.11 -13.83 -7.10
N ARG A 175 -9.47 -13.07 -8.14
CA ARG A 175 -10.75 -13.32 -8.85
C ARG A 175 -10.60 -13.08 -10.35
N ARG A 176 -10.37 -14.16 -11.11
CA ARG A 176 -10.90 -14.46 -12.46
C ARG A 176 -10.12 -15.64 -13.08
N GLN A 177 -10.42 -16.86 -12.63
CA GLN A 177 -10.42 -18.04 -13.50
C GLN A 177 -11.66 -18.85 -13.11
N GLY A 178 -12.62 -18.85 -14.03
CA GLY A 178 -13.95 -19.43 -13.95
C GLY A 178 -14.66 -19.07 -15.24
#